data_AF-A0A354P8J0-F1
#
_entry.id   AF-A0A354P8J0-F1
#
_cell.length_a   1.000
_cell.length_b   1.000
_cell.length_c   1.000
_cell.angle_alpha   90.00
_cell.angle_beta   90.00
_cell.angle_gamma   90.00
#
_symmetry.space_group_name_H-M   'P 1'
#
loop_
_entity.id
_entity.type
_entity.pdbx_description
1 polymer ?
#
loop_
_entity_poly.entity_id
_entity_poly.type
_entity_poly.pdbx_seq_one_letter_code
_entity_poly.pdbx_strand_id
1 'polypeptide(L)'
;MSEPIAPNWHKLVAVERYFVRSQSSDGSPVFSAEADFDGVLDADVLKRAVECVLPLHPLLSSRVEHEQAGLVWKSIQTADVLQHTVVDTLETPSPGCSFLEPPVAISIRSQAGLAVRLFTSANGRSRLRFEYHHACTDGQGGARFYRDVTMTYAAMKSGETKETIVDQIALSRRGHFETPSGETPIGIGEGLRNLWVTIKGRNHRIQPIRQPSNLAPSDSGQKDLVAQFILDSEQARSIHGFLVRSKHVMNDVMTAAGFLMLNQCSSSQPSGEYLNILNPVDLRTWADRRSPASNRVGFAYIRRRSSDWATPGQLLESVAEQLRYVRQRGAAAELMRGVELVEKIPFAVNRIERSGRFTPTVTLTCLSNLQLGRRHGVKLESGQWMLAGAKIDRVACIAPLPPGVPLAITVTGANGQITITMRGRGGHFDADRLKSFGEGFFQSCNDICQ
;
A
#
# COMPACT_ATOMS: atom_id res chain seq x y z
N MET A 1 26.05 3.41 35.03
CA MET A 1 24.92 3.04 34.16
C MET A 1 24.49 4.31 33.44
N SER A 2 24.82 4.45 32.16
CA SER A 2 24.35 5.56 31.34
C SER A 2 22.84 5.43 31.14
N GLU A 3 22.09 6.50 31.36
CA GLU A 3 20.66 6.56 31.01
C GLU A 3 20.48 6.14 29.55
N PRO A 4 19.48 5.30 29.24
CA PRO A 4 19.18 4.96 27.85
C PRO A 4 18.78 6.25 27.14
N ILE A 5 19.57 6.65 26.15
CA ILE A 5 19.25 7.76 25.24
C ILE A 5 17.86 7.46 24.68
N ALA A 6 16.86 8.26 25.08
CA ALA A 6 15.51 8.14 24.55
C ALA A 6 15.59 8.18 23.02
N PRO A 7 15.07 7.17 22.30
CA PRO A 7 15.24 7.09 20.87
C PRO A 7 14.65 8.35 20.22
N ASN A 8 15.44 9.08 19.45
CA ASN A 8 15.06 10.34 18.80
C ASN A 8 14.17 10.08 17.56
N TRP A 9 13.07 9.35 17.74
CA TRP A 9 12.14 9.02 16.67
C TRP A 9 11.11 10.13 16.41
N HIS A 10 11.04 11.13 17.29
CA HIS A 10 10.08 12.23 17.24
C HIS A 10 10.19 13.12 15.99
N LYS A 11 11.36 13.20 15.34
CA LYS A 11 11.49 13.99 14.10
C LYS A 11 10.93 13.23 12.91
N LEU A 12 10.11 13.88 12.09
CA LEU A 12 9.63 13.27 10.85
C LEU A 12 10.78 13.09 9.86
N VAL A 13 10.83 11.98 9.13
CA VAL A 13 11.75 11.78 7.99
C VAL A 13 11.10 12.21 6.67
N ALA A 14 11.88 12.30 5.58
CA ALA A 14 11.42 12.87 4.31
C ALA A 14 10.14 12.20 3.76
N VAL A 15 10.07 10.85 3.80
CA VAL A 15 8.89 10.11 3.35
C VAL A 15 7.65 10.40 4.19
N GLU A 16 7.81 10.60 5.50
CA GLU A 16 6.71 10.91 6.42
C GLU A 16 6.17 12.32 6.12
N ARG A 17 7.06 13.30 5.94
CA ARG A 17 6.68 14.67 5.55
C ARG A 17 5.98 14.69 4.19
N TYR A 18 6.45 13.91 3.22
CA TYR A 18 5.80 13.75 1.93
C TYR A 18 4.34 13.29 2.09
N PHE A 19 4.09 12.24 2.88
CA PHE A 19 2.74 11.74 3.08
C PHE A 19 1.84 12.69 3.88
N VAL A 20 2.37 13.37 4.91
CA VAL A 20 1.64 14.41 5.65
C VAL A 20 1.22 15.55 4.72
N ARG A 21 2.07 15.97 3.80
CA ARG A 21 1.74 17.00 2.79
C ARG A 21 0.72 16.52 1.76
N SER A 22 0.78 15.25 1.38
CA SER A 22 -0.14 14.67 0.40
C SER A 22 -1.57 14.52 0.92
N GLN A 23 -1.81 14.72 2.22
CA GLN A 23 -3.14 14.74 2.80
C GLN A 23 -3.86 16.04 2.39
N SER A 24 -4.90 15.90 1.58
CA SER A 24 -5.67 17.02 1.03
C SER A 24 -7.15 16.63 0.88
N SER A 25 -8.00 17.58 0.47
CA SER A 25 -9.40 17.27 0.13
C SER A 25 -9.52 16.33 -1.07
N ASP A 26 -8.50 16.30 -1.93
CA ASP A 26 -8.44 15.46 -3.12
C ASP A 26 -7.49 14.25 -2.97
N GLY A 27 -6.95 13.96 -1.79
CA GLY A 27 -5.97 12.89 -1.62
C GLY A 27 -5.97 12.32 -0.22
N SER A 28 -6.09 11.00 -0.15
CA SER A 28 -6.02 10.26 1.11
C SER A 28 -4.78 9.37 1.11
N PRO A 29 -3.76 9.68 1.93
CA PRO A 29 -2.62 8.79 2.17
C PRO A 29 -3.01 7.59 3.07
N VAL A 30 -4.30 7.35 3.31
CA VAL A 30 -4.75 6.19 4.08
C VAL A 30 -4.88 4.98 3.16
N PHE A 31 -4.31 3.87 3.62
CA PHE A 31 -4.46 2.55 3.03
C PHE A 31 -5.09 1.59 4.04
N SER A 32 -5.71 0.52 3.55
CA SER A 32 -6.30 -0.50 4.42
C SER A 32 -5.70 -1.88 4.18
N ALA A 33 -5.68 -2.69 5.23
CA ALA A 33 -5.48 -4.13 5.16
C ALA A 33 -6.69 -4.83 5.79
N GLU A 34 -7.24 -5.81 5.09
CA GLU A 34 -8.48 -6.49 5.44
C GLU A 34 -8.29 -8.00 5.40
N ALA A 35 -8.89 -8.69 6.36
CA ALA A 35 -9.05 -10.13 6.35
C ALA A 35 -10.50 -10.49 6.67
N ASP A 36 -11.07 -11.39 5.86
CA ASP A 36 -12.40 -11.97 6.11
C ASP A 36 -12.25 -13.36 6.69
N PHE A 37 -13.13 -13.66 7.65
CA PHE A 37 -13.13 -14.89 8.41
C PHE A 37 -14.48 -15.57 8.32
N ASP A 38 -14.46 -16.88 8.11
CA ASP A 38 -15.58 -17.77 8.38
C ASP A 38 -15.45 -18.24 9.84
N GLY A 39 -16.29 -17.69 10.70
CA GLY A 39 -16.15 -17.72 12.16
C GLY A 39 -16.08 -16.31 12.76
N VAL A 40 -16.50 -16.20 14.03
CA VAL A 40 -16.56 -14.94 14.77
C VAL A 40 -15.25 -14.72 15.53
N LEU A 41 -14.63 -13.56 15.34
CA LEU A 41 -13.51 -13.14 16.17
C LEU A 41 -14.00 -12.51 17.48
N ASP A 42 -13.28 -12.77 18.56
CA ASP A 42 -13.57 -12.29 19.89
C ASP A 42 -13.09 -10.83 20.03
N ALA A 43 -14.05 -9.90 20.08
CA ALA A 43 -13.78 -8.48 20.07
C ALA A 43 -12.97 -8.00 21.28
N ASP A 44 -13.27 -8.51 22.48
CA ASP A 44 -12.58 -8.11 23.71
C ASP A 44 -11.15 -8.63 23.74
N VAL A 45 -10.94 -9.87 23.28
CA VAL A 45 -9.59 -10.43 23.15
C VAL A 45 -8.80 -9.68 22.08
N LEU A 46 -9.43 -9.31 20.95
CA LEU A 46 -8.79 -8.52 19.90
C LEU A 46 -8.38 -7.14 20.41
N LYS A 47 -9.27 -6.44 21.12
CA LYS A 47 -8.98 -5.12 21.72
C LYS A 47 -7.77 -5.20 22.66
N ARG A 48 -7.74 -6.20 23.55
CA ARG A 48 -6.59 -6.43 24.45
C ARG A 48 -5.31 -6.78 23.70
N ALA A 49 -5.40 -7.54 22.60
CA ALA A 49 -4.24 -7.85 21.77
C ALA A 49 -3.66 -6.59 21.11
N VAL A 50 -4.53 -5.70 20.59
CA VAL A 50 -4.10 -4.40 20.05
C VAL A 50 -3.48 -3.54 21.15
N GLU A 51 -4.12 -3.45 22.32
CA GLU A 51 -3.61 -2.69 23.47
C GLU A 51 -2.21 -3.15 23.91
N CYS A 52 -1.98 -4.46 23.93
CA CYS A 52 -0.69 -5.05 24.30
C CYS A 52 0.41 -4.76 23.25
N VAL A 53 0.07 -4.79 21.96
CA VAL A 53 1.04 -4.65 20.88
C VAL A 53 1.33 -3.18 20.56
N LEU A 54 0.34 -2.29 20.66
CA LEU A 54 0.46 -0.91 20.21
C LEU A 54 1.68 -0.14 20.77
N PRO A 55 2.05 -0.26 22.06
CA PRO A 55 3.25 0.40 22.60
C PRO A 55 4.56 -0.01 21.91
N LEU A 56 4.59 -1.16 21.23
CA LEU A 56 5.75 -1.62 20.46
C LEU A 56 5.88 -0.93 19.10
N HIS A 57 4.85 -0.18 18.67
CA HIS A 57 4.78 0.49 17.37
C HIS A 57 4.50 1.99 17.52
N PRO A 58 5.45 2.80 18.04
CA PRO A 58 5.18 4.17 18.51
C PRO A 58 4.55 5.11 17.47
N LEU A 59 4.89 4.96 16.18
CA LEU A 59 4.34 5.81 15.12
C LEU A 59 2.84 5.56 14.87
N LEU A 60 2.34 4.35 15.14
CA LEU A 60 0.91 4.03 14.99
C LEU A 60 0.08 4.64 16.13
N SER A 61 0.70 4.90 17.28
CA SER A 61 0.10 5.58 18.43
C SER A 61 0.51 7.04 18.52
N SER A 62 0.81 7.69 17.40
CA SER A 62 1.24 9.09 17.36
C SER A 62 0.45 9.92 16.35
N ARG A 63 0.39 11.23 16.61
CA ARG A 63 -0.03 12.26 15.64
C ARG A 63 1.14 13.17 15.27
N VAL A 64 0.94 13.98 14.25
CA VAL A 64 1.90 14.99 13.80
C VAL A 64 1.50 16.37 14.28
N GLU A 65 2.39 17.04 14.99
CA GLU A 65 2.22 18.41 15.47
C GLU A 65 3.30 19.34 14.91
N HIS A 66 3.04 20.65 14.96
CA HIS A 66 4.02 21.66 14.59
C HIS A 66 4.68 22.23 15.84
N GLU A 67 6.01 22.17 15.90
CA GLU A 67 6.84 22.82 16.92
C GLU A 67 7.74 23.89 16.30
N GLN A 68 8.51 24.62 17.13
CA GLN A 68 9.44 25.65 16.65
C GLN A 68 10.42 25.13 15.58
N ALA A 69 10.87 23.87 15.71
CA ALA A 69 11.80 23.23 14.78
C ALA A 69 11.12 22.53 13.57
N GLY A 70 9.80 22.65 13.43
CA GLY A 70 9.01 22.03 12.36
C GLY A 70 8.10 20.91 12.85
N LEU A 71 7.71 20.02 11.93
CA LEU A 71 6.79 18.93 12.23
C LEU A 71 7.46 17.82 13.07
N VAL A 72 6.78 17.36 14.11
CA VAL A 72 7.22 16.28 14.99
C VAL A 72 6.10 15.27 15.28
N TRP A 73 6.49 14.04 15.60
CA TRP A 73 5.62 13.00 16.12
C TRP A 73 5.39 13.19 17.62
N LYS A 74 4.12 13.17 18.00
CA LYS A 74 3.65 13.23 19.39
C LYS A 74 2.87 11.98 19.73
N SER A 75 3.35 11.25 20.73
CA SER A 75 2.67 10.08 21.27
C SER A 75 1.29 10.46 21.79
N ILE A 76 0.35 9.57 21.57
CA ILE A 76 -1.00 9.59 22.12
C ILE A 76 -1.12 8.40 23.08
N GLN A 77 -1.93 8.53 24.12
CA GLN A 77 -2.22 7.42 25.02
C GLN A 77 -2.92 6.30 24.26
N THR A 78 -2.53 5.04 24.54
CA THR A 78 -3.14 3.86 23.92
C THR A 78 -4.65 3.85 24.04
N ALA A 79 -5.19 4.27 25.19
CA ALA A 79 -6.62 4.36 25.43
C ALA A 79 -7.34 5.25 24.39
N ASP A 80 -6.75 6.38 24.01
CA ASP A 80 -7.34 7.30 23.01
C ASP A 80 -7.29 6.70 21.60
N VAL A 81 -6.22 5.97 21.26
CA VAL A 81 -6.16 5.24 19.98
C VAL A 81 -7.26 4.19 19.90
N LEU A 82 -7.50 3.48 21.01
CA LEU A 82 -8.52 2.44 21.10
C LEU A 82 -9.95 2.97 21.13
N GLN A 83 -10.18 4.27 21.40
CA GLN A 83 -11.52 4.88 21.23
C GLN A 83 -11.97 4.83 19.76
N HIS A 84 -11.02 4.78 18.82
CA HIS A 84 -11.28 4.61 17.40
C HIS A 84 -11.25 3.13 16.96
N THR A 85 -11.02 2.18 17.88
CA THR A 85 -11.21 0.76 17.61
C THR A 85 -12.70 0.45 17.69
N VAL A 86 -13.35 0.40 16.54
CA VAL A 86 -14.81 0.20 16.45
C VAL A 86 -15.11 -1.28 16.22
N VAL A 87 -15.89 -1.88 17.11
CA VAL A 87 -16.59 -3.13 16.84
C VAL A 87 -17.92 -2.71 16.23
N ASP A 88 -18.06 -2.90 14.93
CA ASP A 88 -19.27 -2.54 14.22
C ASP A 88 -20.06 -3.80 13.88
N THR A 89 -21.35 -3.81 14.19
CA THR A 89 -22.21 -4.95 13.86
C THR A 89 -22.86 -4.65 12.52
N LEU A 90 -22.03 -4.57 11.47
CA LEU A 90 -22.55 -4.42 10.11
C LEU A 90 -22.88 -5.78 9.54
N GLU A 91 -24.00 -5.86 8.82
CA GLU A 91 -24.23 -6.95 7.89
C GLU A 91 -23.03 -7.01 6.94
N THR A 92 -22.29 -8.12 6.96
CA THR A 92 -21.25 -8.36 5.95
C THR A 92 -21.88 -8.14 4.59
N PRO A 93 -21.27 -7.33 3.71
CA PRO A 93 -21.69 -7.29 2.32
C PRO A 93 -21.79 -8.71 1.79
N SER A 94 -22.88 -9.04 1.10
CA SER A 94 -23.11 -10.36 0.55
C SER A 94 -21.86 -10.87 -0.16
N PRO A 95 -21.45 -12.15 0.04
CA PRO A 95 -20.36 -12.74 -0.74
C PRO A 95 -20.70 -12.60 -2.23
N GLY A 96 -20.01 -11.68 -2.92
CA GLY A 96 -20.35 -11.25 -4.28
C GLY A 96 -20.39 -9.73 -4.50
N CYS A 97 -20.36 -8.91 -3.44
CA CYS A 97 -20.16 -7.46 -3.60
C CYS A 97 -18.77 -7.21 -4.20
N SER A 98 -18.72 -6.93 -5.50
CA SER A 98 -17.50 -6.57 -6.23
C SER A 98 -16.88 -5.25 -5.73
N PHE A 99 -17.58 -4.51 -4.86
CA PHE A 99 -17.13 -3.22 -4.34
C PHE A 99 -16.92 -3.24 -2.83
N LEU A 100 -15.79 -2.69 -2.39
CA LEU A 100 -15.44 -2.48 -0.99
C LEU A 100 -15.66 -1.01 -0.61
N GLU A 101 -15.86 -0.76 0.68
CA GLU A 101 -15.80 0.61 1.18
C GLU A 101 -14.38 1.17 1.01
N PRO A 102 -14.20 2.42 0.58
CA PRO A 102 -12.89 3.06 0.60
C PRO A 102 -12.29 3.11 2.02
N PRO A 103 -10.95 3.22 2.16
CA PRO A 103 -10.33 3.52 3.45
C PRO A 103 -10.86 4.84 4.00
N VAL A 104 -11.22 4.86 5.27
CA VAL A 104 -11.69 6.08 5.94
C VAL A 104 -10.53 7.03 6.15
N ALA A 105 -10.80 8.31 5.91
CA ALA A 105 -9.79 9.35 6.09
C ALA A 105 -9.32 9.43 7.55
N ILE A 106 -8.01 9.50 7.75
CA ILE A 106 -7.37 9.72 9.04
C ILE A 106 -6.67 11.07 8.96
N SER A 107 -7.07 12.02 9.81
CA SER A 107 -6.36 13.29 9.92
C SER A 107 -5.20 13.11 10.90
N ILE A 108 -3.99 12.88 10.35
CA ILE A 108 -2.81 12.59 11.17
C ILE A 108 -2.38 13.73 12.09
N ARG A 109 -2.92 14.94 11.91
CA ARG A 109 -2.66 16.09 12.77
C ARG A 109 -3.56 16.17 14.00
N SER A 110 -4.68 15.45 14.00
CA SER A 110 -5.66 15.50 15.11
C SER A 110 -5.73 14.18 15.89
N GLN A 111 -5.49 13.05 15.23
CA GLN A 111 -5.62 11.71 15.84
C GLN A 111 -4.45 10.79 15.44
N ALA A 112 -4.39 9.62 16.06
CA ALA A 112 -3.40 8.59 15.74
C ALA A 112 -3.53 8.10 14.30
N GLY A 113 -2.42 7.66 13.72
CA GLY A 113 -2.37 7.15 12.35
C GLY A 113 -2.88 5.73 12.13
N LEU A 114 -3.68 5.21 13.06
CA LEU A 114 -4.22 3.86 13.05
C LEU A 114 -5.70 3.88 13.44
N ALA A 115 -6.52 3.14 12.70
CA ALA A 115 -7.84 2.70 13.14
C ALA A 115 -7.97 1.18 12.93
N VAL A 116 -8.64 0.49 13.85
CA VAL A 116 -8.89 -0.95 13.78
C VAL A 116 -10.40 -1.17 13.85
N ARG A 117 -10.96 -1.94 12.91
CA ARG A 117 -12.39 -2.24 12.90
C ARG A 117 -12.62 -3.73 12.79
N LEU A 118 -13.51 -4.23 13.65
CA LEU A 118 -14.00 -5.59 13.56
C LEU A 118 -15.48 -5.52 13.19
N PHE A 119 -15.81 -6.12 12.05
CA PHE A 119 -17.19 -6.32 11.62
C PHE A 119 -17.60 -7.75 11.92
N THR A 120 -18.80 -7.95 12.44
CA THR A 120 -19.37 -9.28 12.68
C THR A 120 -20.78 -9.35 12.11
N SER A 121 -21.05 -10.38 11.32
CA SER A 121 -22.34 -10.61 10.69
C SER A 121 -23.20 -11.61 11.45
N ALA A 122 -24.52 -11.55 11.21
CA ALA A 122 -25.48 -12.48 11.79
C ALA A 122 -25.23 -13.95 11.43
N ASN A 123 -24.58 -14.23 10.29
CA ASN A 123 -24.22 -15.60 9.87
C ASN A 123 -22.90 -16.11 10.48
N GLY A 124 -22.34 -15.41 11.47
CA GLY A 124 -21.15 -15.86 12.20
C GLY A 124 -19.83 -15.65 11.44
N ARG A 125 -19.78 -14.70 10.50
CA ARG A 125 -18.54 -14.30 9.81
C ARG A 125 -17.99 -13.01 10.42
N SER A 126 -16.68 -12.82 10.31
CA SER A 126 -16.02 -11.60 10.76
C SER A 126 -15.18 -10.98 9.66
N ARG A 127 -15.03 -9.65 9.68
CA ARG A 127 -14.04 -8.93 8.88
C ARG A 127 -13.20 -8.05 9.79
N LEU A 128 -11.89 -8.24 9.75
CA LEU A 128 -10.93 -7.41 10.47
C LEU A 128 -10.29 -6.44 9.48
N ARG A 129 -10.44 -5.15 9.72
CA ARG A 129 -9.87 -4.07 8.92
C ARG A 129 -8.92 -3.23 9.77
N PHE A 130 -7.73 -3.00 9.24
CA PHE A 130 -6.80 -2.00 9.74
C PHE A 130 -6.68 -0.87 8.73
N GLU A 131 -6.80 0.37 9.19
CA GLU A 131 -6.61 1.58 8.39
C GLU A 131 -5.36 2.28 8.90
N TYR A 132 -4.42 2.54 8.00
CA TYR A 132 -3.13 3.13 8.33
C TYR A 132 -2.94 4.43 7.56
N HIS A 133 -2.58 5.49 8.27
CA HIS A 133 -2.06 6.68 7.62
C HIS A 133 -0.62 6.40 7.14
N HIS A 134 -0.34 6.58 5.84
CA HIS A 134 0.97 6.20 5.27
C HIS A 134 2.17 6.91 5.90
N ALA A 135 1.99 8.09 6.50
CA ALA A 135 3.09 8.72 7.22
C ALA A 135 3.59 7.87 8.40
N CYS A 136 2.75 7.05 9.03
CA CYS A 136 3.15 6.19 10.14
C CYS A 136 3.82 4.91 9.66
N THR A 137 3.33 4.34 8.56
CA THR A 137 3.81 3.04 8.09
C THR A 137 3.55 2.82 6.60
N ASP A 138 4.26 1.87 6.00
CA ASP A 138 3.98 1.35 4.67
C ASP A 138 3.31 -0.03 4.75
N GLY A 139 3.04 -0.67 3.61
CA GLY A 139 2.35 -1.97 3.58
C GLY A 139 3.07 -3.08 4.37
N GLN A 140 4.40 -3.12 4.35
CA GLN A 140 5.18 -4.14 5.09
C GLN A 140 5.23 -3.84 6.59
N GLY A 141 5.33 -2.57 6.97
CA GLY A 141 5.23 -2.15 8.36
C GLY A 141 3.83 -2.43 8.94
N GLY A 142 2.77 -2.15 8.19
CA GLY A 142 1.40 -2.49 8.54
C GLY A 142 1.21 -4.01 8.68
N ALA A 143 1.73 -4.81 7.75
CA ALA A 143 1.69 -6.27 7.82
C ALA A 143 2.39 -6.83 9.07
N ARG A 144 3.48 -6.21 9.53
CA ARG A 144 4.14 -6.59 10.79
C ARG A 144 3.28 -6.28 12.01
N PHE A 145 2.64 -5.12 12.04
CA PHE A 145 1.69 -4.80 13.11
C PHE A 145 0.51 -5.78 13.12
N TYR A 146 -0.06 -6.08 11.95
CA TYR A 146 -1.11 -7.09 11.79
C TYR A 146 -0.66 -8.46 12.33
N ARG A 147 0.56 -8.89 11.98
CA ARG A 147 1.18 -10.12 12.49
C ARG A 147 1.26 -10.11 14.01
N ASP A 148 1.77 -9.04 14.60
CA ASP A 148 2.01 -8.96 16.04
C ASP A 148 0.67 -8.98 16.80
N VAL A 149 -0.37 -8.29 16.30
CA VAL A 149 -1.73 -8.34 16.86
C VAL A 149 -2.33 -9.74 16.74
N THR A 150 -2.28 -10.36 15.56
CA THR A 150 -2.88 -11.69 15.33
C THR A 150 -2.18 -12.81 16.10
N MET A 151 -0.86 -12.73 16.25
CA MET A 151 -0.09 -13.63 17.12
C MET A 151 -0.52 -13.51 18.59
N THR A 152 -0.60 -12.28 19.10
CA THR A 152 -1.01 -12.01 20.49
C THR A 152 -2.45 -12.45 20.72
N TYR A 153 -3.35 -12.16 19.79
CA TYR A 153 -4.75 -12.61 19.81
C TYR A 153 -4.84 -14.14 19.89
N ALA A 154 -4.13 -14.85 19.01
CA ALA A 154 -4.14 -16.31 19.00
C ALA A 154 -3.60 -16.92 20.31
N ALA A 155 -2.53 -16.36 20.86
CA ALA A 155 -1.96 -16.79 22.15
C ALA A 155 -2.96 -16.57 23.29
N MET A 156 -3.59 -15.39 23.36
CA MET A 156 -4.61 -15.09 24.37
C MET A 156 -5.81 -16.05 24.29
N LYS A 157 -6.26 -16.42 23.08
CA LYS A 157 -7.36 -17.38 22.91
C LYS A 157 -6.98 -18.81 23.32
N SER A 158 -5.71 -19.20 23.21
CA SER A 158 -5.24 -20.51 23.66
C SER A 158 -4.78 -20.55 25.12
N GLY A 159 -4.88 -19.43 25.85
CA GLY A 159 -4.35 -19.32 27.22
C GLY A 159 -2.82 -19.33 27.29
N GLU A 160 -2.15 -19.09 26.17
CA GLU A 160 -0.69 -18.96 26.08
C GLU A 160 -0.27 -17.50 26.24
N THR A 161 0.96 -17.27 26.69
CA THR A 161 1.61 -15.96 26.61
C THR A 161 2.67 -16.00 25.52
N LYS A 162 2.76 -14.92 24.74
CA LYS A 162 3.75 -14.81 23.69
C LYS A 162 4.39 -13.43 23.71
N GLU A 163 5.70 -13.42 23.85
CA GLU A 163 6.45 -12.17 23.82
C GLU A 163 6.68 -11.72 22.37
N THR A 164 6.24 -10.52 22.06
CA THR A 164 6.51 -9.85 20.77
C THR A 164 7.78 -9.04 20.90
N ILE A 165 8.82 -9.45 20.19
CA ILE A 165 10.14 -8.80 20.23
C ILE A 165 10.25 -7.76 19.11
N VAL A 166 10.26 -6.48 19.49
CA VAL A 166 10.45 -5.34 18.59
C VAL A 166 11.64 -4.49 19.04
N ASP A 167 12.56 -4.21 18.12
CA ASP A 167 13.70 -3.32 18.33
C ASP A 167 13.30 -1.87 18.09
N GLN A 168 12.78 -1.19 19.11
CA GLN A 168 12.35 0.20 19.01
C GLN A 168 13.49 1.17 18.68
N ILE A 169 14.74 0.82 19.00
CA ILE A 169 15.92 1.65 18.68
C ILE A 169 16.10 1.76 17.17
N ALA A 170 15.71 0.72 16.41
CA ALA A 170 15.73 0.74 14.95
C ALA A 170 14.90 1.89 14.34
N LEU A 171 13.89 2.41 15.06
CA LEU A 171 13.05 3.51 14.58
C LEU A 171 13.83 4.81 14.36
N SER A 172 14.93 5.01 15.09
CA SER A 172 15.83 6.16 14.90
C SER A 172 16.57 6.12 13.56
N ARG A 173 16.66 4.95 12.92
CA ARG A 173 17.35 4.74 11.63
C ARG A 173 16.39 4.61 10.45
N ARG A 174 15.08 4.84 10.65
CA ARG A 174 14.05 4.60 9.62
C ARG A 174 14.18 5.47 8.37
N GLY A 175 14.78 6.66 8.50
CA GLY A 175 15.07 7.54 7.37
C GLY A 175 16.39 7.22 6.65
N HIS A 176 17.15 6.22 7.13
CA HIS A 176 18.41 5.82 6.53
C HIS A 176 18.21 4.56 5.69
N PHE A 177 18.37 4.73 4.38
CA PHE A 177 18.22 3.67 3.39
C PHE A 177 19.59 3.13 2.99
N GLU A 178 19.89 1.92 3.42
CA GLU A 178 21.06 1.16 2.99
C GLU A 178 20.85 0.61 1.58
N THR A 179 21.92 0.47 0.80
CA THR A 179 21.85 -0.16 -0.52
C THR A 179 21.75 -1.68 -0.34
N PRO A 180 20.68 -2.35 -0.84
CA PRO A 180 20.40 -3.75 -0.49
C PRO A 180 21.41 -4.79 -0.99
N SER A 181 22.16 -4.49 -2.06
CA SER A 181 22.91 -5.49 -2.85
C SER A 181 24.43 -5.45 -2.66
N GLY A 182 24.96 -4.52 -1.85
CA GLY A 182 26.40 -4.25 -1.80
C GLY A 182 26.98 -3.67 -3.11
N GLU A 183 26.15 -3.48 -4.15
CA GLU A 183 26.55 -2.76 -5.36
C GLU A 183 26.73 -1.27 -5.07
N THR A 184 27.51 -0.61 -5.91
CA THR A 184 27.67 0.85 -5.83
C THR A 184 26.31 1.52 -6.00
N PRO A 185 25.88 2.39 -5.05
CA PRO A 185 24.70 3.21 -5.23
C PRO A 185 24.79 4.01 -6.53
N ILE A 186 23.64 4.43 -7.07
CA ILE A 186 23.68 5.33 -8.22
C ILE A 186 24.44 6.62 -7.89
N GLY A 187 25.26 7.08 -8.83
CA GLY A 187 25.98 8.35 -8.69
C GLY A 187 25.09 9.55 -9.01
N ILE A 188 25.58 10.77 -8.72
CA ILE A 188 24.85 12.02 -8.97
C ILE A 188 24.43 12.16 -10.45
N GLY A 189 25.35 11.87 -11.39
CA GLY A 189 25.05 11.96 -12.82
C GLY A 189 23.97 10.98 -13.27
N GLU A 190 24.00 9.76 -12.74
CA GLU A 190 22.97 8.74 -12.98
C GLU A 190 21.63 9.14 -12.37
N GLY A 191 21.63 9.72 -11.18
CA GLY A 191 20.46 10.30 -10.52
C GLY A 191 19.83 11.44 -11.34
N LEU A 192 20.64 12.38 -11.86
CA LEU A 192 20.16 13.46 -12.73
C LEU A 192 19.58 12.92 -14.04
N ARG A 193 20.21 11.90 -14.64
CA ARG A 193 19.67 11.21 -15.82
C ARG A 193 18.31 10.57 -15.50
N ASN A 194 18.19 9.85 -14.39
CA ASN A 194 16.94 9.19 -13.98
C ASN A 194 15.83 10.22 -13.67
N LEU A 195 16.18 11.35 -13.04
CA LEU A 195 15.28 12.47 -12.81
C LEU A 195 14.80 13.06 -14.15
N TRP A 196 15.72 13.33 -15.07
CA TRP A 196 15.39 13.83 -16.40
C TRP A 196 14.48 12.86 -17.16
N VAL A 197 14.79 11.56 -17.13
CA VAL A 197 13.93 10.51 -17.71
C VAL A 197 12.58 10.46 -17.02
N THR A 198 12.43 10.84 -15.76
CA THR A 198 11.14 10.90 -15.07
C THR A 198 10.30 12.10 -15.49
N ILE A 199 10.94 13.27 -15.69
CA ILE A 199 10.24 14.53 -15.96
C ILE A 199 10.10 14.86 -17.46
N LYS A 200 10.87 14.22 -18.35
CA LYS A 200 10.84 14.49 -19.78
C LYS A 200 9.54 13.99 -20.41
N GLY A 201 8.93 14.79 -21.27
CA GLY A 201 7.71 14.43 -21.98
C GLY A 201 6.47 14.52 -21.10
N ARG A 202 5.32 14.07 -21.63
CA ARG A 202 4.03 14.09 -20.94
C ARG A 202 3.64 12.69 -20.52
N ASN A 203 3.11 12.57 -19.29
CA ASN A 203 2.48 11.33 -18.84
C ASN A 203 1.02 11.32 -19.32
N HIS A 204 0.57 10.16 -19.76
CA HIS A 204 -0.82 9.94 -20.12
C HIS A 204 -1.73 10.14 -18.90
N ARG A 205 -2.89 10.76 -19.14
CA ARG A 205 -3.92 11.01 -18.13
C ARG A 205 -5.19 10.26 -18.48
N ILE A 206 -5.65 9.41 -17.56
CA ILE A 206 -6.99 8.83 -17.65
C ILE A 206 -7.98 9.98 -17.55
N GLN A 207 -8.80 10.14 -18.59
CA GLN A 207 -9.74 11.25 -18.69
C GLN A 207 -10.91 11.07 -17.72
N PRO A 208 -11.43 12.16 -17.12
CA PRO A 208 -12.63 12.11 -16.30
C PRO A 208 -13.84 11.66 -17.13
N ILE A 209 -14.85 11.08 -16.46
CA ILE A 209 -16.13 10.78 -17.09
C ILE A 209 -16.82 12.12 -17.37
N ARG A 210 -17.23 12.34 -18.62
CA ARG A 210 -18.02 13.52 -18.97
C ARG A 210 -19.38 13.41 -18.26
N GLN A 211 -19.62 14.25 -17.27
CA GLN A 211 -20.96 14.39 -16.71
C GLN A 211 -21.86 15.10 -17.75
N PRO A 212 -23.11 14.65 -17.97
CA PRO A 212 -24.05 15.36 -18.83
C PRO A 212 -24.31 16.76 -18.24
N SER A 213 -24.24 17.79 -19.08
CA SER A 213 -24.25 19.22 -18.73
C SER A 213 -25.53 19.74 -18.06
N ASN A 214 -26.56 18.90 -17.89
CA ASN A 214 -27.87 19.28 -17.38
C ASN A 214 -28.12 18.89 -15.92
N LEU A 215 -27.14 18.25 -15.25
CA LEU A 215 -27.20 18.09 -13.80
C LEU A 215 -26.65 19.37 -13.19
N ALA A 216 -27.46 20.06 -12.38
CA ALA A 216 -26.98 21.16 -11.54
C ALA A 216 -25.71 20.68 -10.81
N PRO A 217 -24.72 21.56 -10.57
CA PRO A 217 -23.56 21.20 -9.76
C PRO A 217 -24.06 20.86 -8.37
N SER A 218 -24.40 19.59 -8.15
CA SER A 218 -24.56 19.07 -6.81
C SER A 218 -23.21 19.25 -6.15
N ASP A 219 -23.24 19.62 -4.87
CA ASP A 219 -22.11 19.64 -3.95
C ASP A 219 -21.51 18.22 -3.72
N SER A 220 -21.68 17.33 -4.71
CA SER A 220 -21.42 15.91 -4.67
C SER A 220 -19.97 15.66 -5.06
N GLY A 221 -19.08 15.74 -4.07
CA GLY A 221 -17.85 14.97 -4.09
C GLY A 221 -18.20 13.50 -4.35
N GLN A 222 -18.13 13.08 -5.61
CA GLN A 222 -18.36 11.70 -5.98
C GLN A 222 -17.35 10.86 -5.20
N LYS A 223 -17.84 9.94 -4.36
CA LYS A 223 -16.96 9.15 -3.49
C LYS A 223 -16.07 8.26 -4.34
N ASP A 224 -14.86 8.00 -3.85
CA ASP A 224 -14.00 6.97 -4.44
C ASP A 224 -14.75 5.63 -4.47
N LEU A 225 -14.47 4.83 -5.49
CA LEU A 225 -14.96 3.47 -5.62
C LEU A 225 -13.80 2.50 -5.44
N VAL A 226 -14.03 1.39 -4.73
CA VAL A 226 -13.06 0.30 -4.65
C VAL A 226 -13.68 -0.94 -5.23
N ALA A 227 -13.16 -1.45 -6.34
CA ALA A 227 -13.52 -2.75 -6.88
C ALA A 227 -12.53 -3.84 -6.41
N GLN A 228 -13.01 -5.07 -6.27
CA GLN A 228 -12.22 -6.23 -5.91
C GLN A 228 -12.42 -7.36 -6.92
N PHE A 229 -11.31 -8.01 -7.27
CA PHE A 229 -11.24 -9.17 -8.14
C PHE A 229 -10.42 -10.25 -7.42
N ILE A 230 -11.03 -11.40 -7.18
CA ILE A 230 -10.37 -12.54 -6.56
C ILE A 230 -10.10 -13.54 -7.68
N LEU A 231 -8.83 -13.90 -7.88
CA LEU A 231 -8.49 -14.92 -8.86
C LEU A 231 -8.95 -16.27 -8.35
N ASP A 232 -9.54 -17.06 -9.24
CA ASP A 232 -9.88 -18.44 -8.92
C ASP A 232 -8.61 -19.30 -8.75
N SER A 233 -8.79 -20.52 -8.25
CA SER A 233 -7.67 -21.41 -7.96
C SER A 233 -6.90 -21.86 -9.20
N GLU A 234 -7.50 -21.89 -10.38
CA GLU A 234 -6.80 -22.25 -11.63
C GLU A 234 -5.94 -21.08 -12.11
N GLN A 235 -6.50 -19.88 -12.12
CA GLN A 235 -5.82 -18.65 -12.49
C GLN A 235 -4.63 -18.37 -11.58
N ALA A 236 -4.84 -18.45 -10.26
CA ALA A 236 -3.76 -18.28 -9.29
C ALA A 236 -2.66 -19.33 -9.49
N ARG A 237 -3.02 -20.60 -9.72
CA ARG A 237 -2.05 -21.68 -10.04
C ARG A 237 -1.30 -21.43 -11.34
N SER A 238 -1.96 -20.91 -12.37
CA SER A 238 -1.33 -20.57 -13.65
C SER A 238 -0.24 -19.51 -13.46
N ILE A 239 -0.57 -18.40 -12.80
CA ILE A 239 0.39 -17.33 -12.50
C ILE A 239 1.52 -17.85 -11.62
N HIS A 240 1.22 -18.60 -10.55
CA HIS A 240 2.25 -19.20 -9.71
C HIS A 240 3.14 -20.18 -10.50
N GLY A 241 2.57 -20.99 -11.39
CA GLY A 241 3.31 -21.90 -12.26
C GLY A 241 4.24 -21.15 -13.21
N PHE A 242 3.78 -20.04 -13.80
CA PHE A 242 4.62 -19.15 -14.60
C PHE A 242 5.77 -18.57 -13.78
N LEU A 243 5.50 -18.06 -12.57
CA LEU A 243 6.53 -17.50 -11.69
C LEU A 243 7.58 -18.54 -11.26
N VAL A 244 7.18 -19.80 -11.05
CA VAL A 244 8.11 -20.89 -10.71
C VAL A 244 9.01 -21.27 -11.89
N ARG A 245 8.48 -21.23 -13.12
CA ARG A 245 9.24 -21.61 -14.33
C ARG A 245 10.04 -20.45 -14.94
N SER A 246 9.70 -19.22 -14.60
CA SER A 246 10.34 -18.01 -15.10
C SER A 246 11.33 -17.43 -14.09
N LYS A 247 12.10 -16.43 -14.52
CA LYS A 247 13.02 -15.66 -13.66
C LYS A 247 12.37 -14.40 -13.07
N HIS A 248 11.07 -14.22 -13.29
CA HIS A 248 10.32 -13.01 -12.98
C HIS A 248 9.64 -13.13 -11.62
N VAL A 249 9.43 -12.01 -10.94
CA VAL A 249 8.65 -11.98 -9.69
C VAL A 249 7.26 -11.40 -9.92
N MET A 250 6.33 -11.64 -8.99
CA MET A 250 4.94 -11.19 -9.09
C MET A 250 4.82 -9.70 -9.42
N ASN A 251 5.62 -8.84 -8.78
CA ASN A 251 5.58 -7.39 -9.05
C ASN A 251 5.95 -7.04 -10.50
N ASP A 252 6.86 -7.81 -11.12
CA ASP A 252 7.26 -7.59 -12.52
C ASP A 252 6.09 -7.90 -13.46
N VAL A 253 5.44 -9.06 -13.26
CA VAL A 253 4.26 -9.51 -14.01
C VAL A 253 3.09 -8.53 -13.86
N MET A 254 2.75 -8.17 -12.63
CA MET A 254 1.62 -7.29 -12.33
C MET A 254 1.83 -5.87 -12.86
N THR A 255 3.07 -5.37 -12.82
CA THR A 255 3.39 -4.06 -13.41
C THR A 255 3.28 -4.09 -14.93
N ALA A 256 3.78 -5.15 -15.58
CA ALA A 256 3.64 -5.31 -17.02
C ALA A 256 2.16 -5.45 -17.45
N ALA A 257 1.37 -6.23 -16.72
CA ALA A 257 -0.08 -6.33 -16.92
C ALA A 257 -0.79 -4.97 -16.76
N GLY A 258 -0.35 -4.14 -15.80
CA GLY A 258 -0.85 -2.77 -15.64
C GLY A 258 -0.62 -1.90 -16.88
N PHE A 259 0.53 -2.02 -17.55
CA PHE A 259 0.80 -1.30 -18.79
C PHE A 259 -0.07 -1.78 -19.95
N LEU A 260 -0.25 -3.09 -20.10
CA LEU A 260 -1.14 -3.67 -21.11
C LEU A 260 -2.57 -3.20 -20.91
N MET A 261 -3.10 -3.30 -19.68
CA MET A 261 -4.43 -2.82 -19.31
C MET A 261 -4.59 -1.34 -19.67
N LEU A 262 -3.64 -0.48 -19.29
CA LEU A 262 -3.72 0.94 -19.61
C LEU A 262 -3.72 1.20 -21.12
N ASN A 263 -2.93 0.42 -21.87
CA ASN A 263 -2.90 0.55 -23.32
C ASN A 263 -4.22 0.10 -23.99
N GLN A 264 -4.89 -0.91 -23.43
CA GLN A 264 -6.16 -1.45 -23.93
C GLN A 264 -7.38 -0.61 -23.52
N CYS A 265 -7.44 -0.17 -22.27
CA CYS A 265 -8.60 0.51 -21.68
C CYS A 265 -8.60 2.03 -21.89
N SER A 266 -7.50 2.61 -22.37
CA SER A 266 -7.46 4.04 -22.70
C SER A 266 -8.23 4.32 -24.01
N SER A 267 -9.34 5.05 -23.88
CA SER A 267 -10.23 5.51 -24.99
C SER A 267 -9.52 6.22 -26.16
N SER A 268 -8.30 6.70 -25.95
CA SER A 268 -7.38 7.14 -27.01
C SER A 268 -6.06 6.43 -26.78
N GLN A 269 -5.53 5.77 -27.81
CA GLN A 269 -4.17 5.24 -27.73
C GLN A 269 -3.24 6.42 -27.42
N PRO A 270 -2.42 6.34 -26.35
CA PRO A 270 -1.52 7.42 -25.97
C PRO A 270 -0.41 7.59 -27.03
N SER A 271 -0.71 8.35 -28.08
CA SER A 271 0.26 8.63 -29.14
C SER A 271 1.34 9.58 -28.61
N GLY A 272 2.55 9.05 -28.44
CA GLY A 272 3.74 9.79 -27.99
C GLY A 272 3.79 10.13 -26.49
N GLU A 273 2.71 9.88 -25.73
CA GLU A 273 2.65 10.04 -24.27
C GLU A 273 3.21 8.81 -23.54
N TYR A 274 3.75 9.02 -22.34
CA TYR A 274 4.21 7.93 -21.49
C TYR A 274 3.07 7.43 -20.61
N LEU A 275 2.77 6.14 -20.65
CA LEU A 275 2.13 5.48 -19.52
C LEU A 275 3.14 5.50 -18.36
N ASN A 276 2.70 5.91 -17.17
CA ASN A 276 3.56 6.01 -16.00
C ASN A 276 2.91 5.31 -14.81
N ILE A 277 3.54 4.24 -14.33
CA ILE A 277 3.12 3.51 -13.14
C ILE A 277 4.07 3.87 -12.00
N LEU A 278 3.53 4.45 -10.94
CA LEU A 278 4.26 4.63 -9.68
C LEU A 278 4.21 3.32 -8.89
N ASN A 279 5.39 2.68 -8.74
CA ASN A 279 5.56 1.41 -8.06
C ASN A 279 6.32 1.64 -6.72
N PRO A 280 5.70 1.40 -5.56
CA PRO A 280 6.38 1.45 -4.27
C PRO A 280 7.36 0.29 -4.10
N VAL A 281 8.54 0.58 -3.57
CA VAL A 281 9.61 -0.41 -3.37
C VAL A 281 9.96 -0.50 -1.90
N ASP A 282 9.97 -1.71 -1.34
CA ASP A 282 10.42 -1.94 0.03
C ASP A 282 11.94 -1.71 0.12
N LEU A 283 12.35 -0.80 1.00
CA LEU A 283 13.75 -0.46 1.27
C LEU A 283 14.26 -1.08 2.57
N ARG A 284 13.53 -2.06 3.12
CA ARG A 284 13.96 -2.79 4.31
C ARG A 284 15.11 -3.73 3.99
N THR A 285 16.05 -3.79 4.92
CA THR A 285 17.09 -4.81 4.93
C THR A 285 16.81 -5.85 6.00
N TRP A 286 17.67 -6.86 6.10
CA TRP A 286 17.59 -7.86 7.16
C TRP A 286 17.69 -7.26 8.56
N ALA A 287 18.43 -6.15 8.72
CA ALA A 287 18.56 -5.44 9.99
C ALA A 287 17.19 -4.88 10.46
N ASP A 288 16.30 -4.56 9.52
CA ASP A 288 14.97 -4.04 9.83
C ASP A 288 13.97 -5.14 10.22
N ARG A 289 14.31 -6.43 10.21
CA ARG A 289 13.32 -7.52 10.42
C ARG A 289 12.57 -7.45 11.76
N ARG A 290 13.16 -6.80 12.77
CA ARG A 290 12.57 -6.58 14.11
C ARG A 290 12.17 -5.12 14.35
N SER A 291 12.26 -4.24 13.36
CA SER A 291 11.90 -2.84 13.54
C SER A 291 10.39 -2.69 13.76
N PRO A 292 9.95 -1.67 14.51
CA PRO A 292 8.55 -1.29 14.58
C PRO A 292 7.93 -1.06 13.21
N ALA A 293 6.60 -1.03 13.20
CA ALA A 293 5.85 -0.53 12.05
C ALA A 293 6.29 0.90 11.78
N SER A 294 6.82 1.12 10.59
CA SER A 294 7.42 2.37 10.17
C SER A 294 7.37 2.46 8.65
N ASN A 295 7.58 3.65 8.10
CA ASN A 295 7.66 3.82 6.67
C ASN A 295 9.12 3.65 6.21
N ARG A 296 9.35 2.63 5.38
CA ARG A 296 10.63 2.33 4.74
C ARG A 296 10.39 2.01 3.26
N VAL A 297 9.61 2.87 2.60
CA VAL A 297 9.26 2.73 1.19
C VAL A 297 10.01 3.75 0.34
N GLY A 298 10.47 3.31 -0.82
CA GLY A 298 10.91 4.15 -1.92
C GLY A 298 9.92 4.10 -3.07
N PHE A 299 10.18 4.89 -4.11
CA PHE A 299 9.28 4.97 -5.25
C PHE A 299 10.04 4.83 -6.56
N ALA A 300 9.47 4.05 -7.47
CA ALA A 300 9.95 3.92 -8.83
C ALA A 300 8.87 4.40 -9.81
N TYR A 301 9.24 5.34 -10.67
CA TYR A 301 8.41 5.74 -11.80
C TYR A 301 8.79 4.87 -13.00
N ILE A 302 7.95 3.87 -13.28
CA ILE A 302 8.13 3.01 -14.44
C ILE A 302 7.37 3.67 -15.59
N ARG A 303 8.08 4.00 -16.67
CA ARG A 303 7.52 4.77 -17.80
C ARG A 303 7.75 4.04 -19.11
N ARG A 304 6.71 3.87 -19.91
CA ARG A 304 6.79 3.29 -21.26
C ARG A 304 5.77 3.97 -22.17
N ARG A 305 6.07 4.08 -23.45
CA ARG A 305 5.11 4.44 -24.51
C ARG A 305 4.62 3.18 -25.16
N SER A 306 3.40 3.16 -25.67
CA SER A 306 2.85 2.00 -26.40
C SER A 306 3.73 1.51 -27.55
N SER A 307 4.57 2.39 -28.11
CA SER A 307 5.56 2.07 -29.14
C SER A 307 6.84 1.39 -28.64
N ASP A 308 7.10 1.39 -27.33
CA ASP A 308 8.34 0.87 -26.73
C ASP A 308 8.35 -0.66 -26.64
N TRP A 309 7.23 -1.33 -26.90
CA TRP A 309 7.12 -2.79 -26.90
C TRP A 309 6.19 -3.26 -28.03
N ALA A 310 6.51 -4.39 -28.66
CA ALA A 310 5.67 -5.00 -29.70
C ALA A 310 4.88 -6.22 -29.17
N THR A 311 5.37 -6.85 -28.10
CA THR A 311 4.76 -8.06 -27.52
C THR A 311 4.68 -7.98 -25.99
N PRO A 312 3.75 -8.71 -25.35
CA PRO A 312 3.68 -8.85 -23.90
C PRO A 312 5.01 -9.29 -23.26
N GLY A 313 5.70 -10.26 -23.87
CA GLY A 313 6.99 -10.76 -23.37
C GLY A 313 8.11 -9.70 -23.38
N GLN A 314 8.18 -8.88 -24.43
CA GLN A 314 9.13 -7.75 -24.48
C GLN A 314 8.84 -6.70 -23.40
N LEU A 315 7.56 -6.40 -23.19
CA LEU A 315 7.14 -5.49 -22.12
C LEU A 315 7.55 -6.03 -20.76
N LEU A 316 7.24 -7.30 -20.46
CA LEU A 316 7.59 -7.97 -19.21
C LEU A 316 9.10 -7.90 -18.95
N GLU A 317 9.93 -8.27 -19.92
CA GLU A 317 11.38 -8.28 -19.73
C GLU A 317 11.91 -6.86 -19.47
N SER A 318 11.42 -5.86 -20.23
CA SER A 318 11.83 -4.47 -20.03
C SER A 318 11.41 -3.92 -18.65
N VAL A 319 10.23 -4.31 -18.15
CA VAL A 319 9.73 -3.90 -16.83
C VAL A 319 10.56 -4.58 -15.74
N ALA A 320 10.80 -5.88 -15.87
CA ALA A 320 11.57 -6.67 -14.92
C ALA A 320 13.02 -6.19 -14.82
N GLU A 321 13.65 -5.84 -15.94
CA GLU A 321 14.99 -5.26 -15.97
C GLU A 321 15.03 -3.93 -15.20
N GLN A 322 14.09 -3.02 -15.45
CA GLN A 322 14.05 -1.74 -14.74
C GLN A 322 13.78 -1.92 -13.24
N LEU A 323 12.83 -2.78 -12.86
CA LEU A 323 12.54 -3.04 -11.45
C LEU A 323 13.71 -3.73 -10.74
N ARG A 324 14.44 -4.62 -11.43
CA ARG A 324 15.68 -5.23 -10.91
C ARG A 324 16.76 -4.18 -10.70
N TYR A 325 16.99 -3.31 -11.68
CA TYR A 325 17.90 -2.17 -11.55
C TYR A 325 17.55 -1.28 -10.35
N VAL A 326 16.26 -0.94 -10.19
CA VAL A 326 15.79 -0.12 -9.06
C VAL A 326 16.10 -0.78 -7.72
N ARG A 327 15.86 -2.09 -7.59
CA ARG A 327 16.12 -2.85 -6.36
C ARG A 327 17.60 -2.99 -6.08
N GLN A 328 18.40 -3.37 -7.09
CA GLN A 328 19.84 -3.61 -6.95
C GLN A 328 20.61 -2.32 -6.67
N ARG A 329 20.28 -1.22 -7.35
CA ARG A 329 21.04 0.03 -7.25
C ARG A 329 20.51 0.99 -6.19
N GLY A 330 19.46 0.61 -5.47
CA GLY A 330 18.81 1.45 -4.45
C GLY A 330 18.14 2.70 -5.03
N ALA A 331 17.84 2.73 -6.34
CA ALA A 331 17.36 3.93 -7.03
C ALA A 331 16.00 4.42 -6.49
N ALA A 332 15.21 3.56 -5.85
CA ALA A 332 13.93 3.94 -5.24
C ALA A 332 14.08 4.89 -4.04
N ALA A 333 15.24 4.91 -3.36
CA ALA A 333 15.52 5.83 -2.25
C ALA A 333 15.81 7.26 -2.72
N GLU A 334 16.16 7.44 -4.00
CA GLU A 334 16.61 8.72 -4.56
C GLU A 334 15.52 9.77 -4.58
N LEU A 335 14.25 9.38 -4.79
CA LEU A 335 13.15 10.33 -4.72
C LEU A 335 13.09 10.96 -3.33
N MET A 336 13.29 10.18 -2.26
CA MET A 336 13.24 10.68 -0.89
C MET A 336 14.42 11.60 -0.58
N ARG A 337 15.62 11.27 -1.07
CA ARG A 337 16.80 12.16 -1.00
C ARG A 337 16.56 13.47 -1.76
N GLY A 338 15.95 13.38 -2.94
CA GLY A 338 15.57 14.54 -3.76
C GLY A 338 14.54 15.42 -3.06
N VAL A 339 13.50 14.84 -2.46
CA VAL A 339 12.50 15.56 -1.65
C VAL A 339 13.18 16.27 -0.48
N GLU A 340 14.07 15.61 0.25
CA GLU A 340 14.81 16.21 1.36
C GLU A 340 15.67 17.40 0.93
N LEU A 341 16.29 17.33 -0.25
CA LEU A 341 17.07 18.44 -0.80
C LEU A 341 16.18 19.61 -1.23
N VAL A 342 15.09 19.31 -1.94
CA VAL A 342 14.16 20.32 -2.46
C VAL A 342 13.41 21.04 -1.34
N GLU A 343 13.09 20.34 -0.25
CA GLU A 343 12.44 20.92 0.94
C GLU A 343 13.24 22.05 1.60
N LYS A 344 14.57 22.08 1.39
CA LYS A 344 15.43 23.17 1.90
C LYS A 344 15.27 24.47 1.10
N ILE A 345 14.64 24.41 -0.07
CA ILE A 345 14.45 25.56 -0.95
C ILE A 345 13.01 26.06 -0.79
N PRO A 346 12.79 27.29 -0.28
CA PRO A 346 11.45 27.85 -0.12
C PRO A 346 10.63 27.79 -1.42
N PHE A 347 9.37 27.34 -1.31
CA PHE A 347 8.41 27.21 -2.41
C PHE A 347 8.74 26.21 -3.53
N ALA A 348 9.91 25.55 -3.52
CA ALA A 348 10.31 24.64 -4.59
C ALA A 348 9.39 23.42 -4.68
N VAL A 349 9.05 22.82 -3.53
CA VAL A 349 8.11 21.68 -3.44
C VAL A 349 6.77 22.03 -4.08
N ASN A 350 6.17 23.16 -3.68
CA ASN A 350 4.87 23.61 -4.21
C ASN A 350 4.93 23.84 -5.73
N ARG A 351 6.03 24.37 -6.27
CA ARG A 351 6.21 24.52 -7.72
C ARG A 351 6.31 23.18 -8.44
N ILE A 352 7.04 22.22 -7.88
CA ILE A 352 7.18 20.88 -8.46
C ILE A 352 5.83 20.16 -8.46
N GLU A 353 5.10 20.19 -7.35
CA GLU A 353 3.78 19.58 -7.23
C GLU A 353 2.79 20.18 -8.22
N ARG A 354 2.72 21.51 -8.32
CA ARG A 354 1.87 22.22 -9.30
C ARG A 354 2.22 21.94 -10.75
N SER A 355 3.45 21.50 -11.05
CA SER A 355 3.85 21.17 -12.42
C SER A 355 3.17 19.91 -12.95
N GLY A 356 2.66 19.03 -12.06
CA GLY A 356 2.04 17.75 -12.42
C GLY A 356 2.98 16.74 -13.10
N ARG A 357 4.27 17.07 -13.28
CA ARG A 357 5.23 16.21 -14.02
C ARG A 357 5.51 14.89 -13.31
N PHE A 358 5.36 14.86 -11.98
CA PHE A 358 5.53 13.67 -11.16
C PHE A 358 4.23 12.92 -10.89
N THR A 359 3.08 13.42 -11.33
CA THR A 359 1.83 12.70 -11.12
C THR A 359 1.78 11.52 -12.10
N PRO A 360 1.72 10.27 -11.63
CA PRO A 360 1.68 9.09 -12.48
C PRO A 360 0.32 8.95 -13.20
N THR A 361 0.24 8.03 -14.15
CA THR A 361 -1.03 7.60 -14.75
C THR A 361 -1.83 6.78 -13.73
N VAL A 362 -1.16 5.85 -13.05
CA VAL A 362 -1.71 5.02 -11.95
C VAL A 362 -0.65 4.73 -10.89
N THR A 363 -1.09 4.36 -9.70
CA THR A 363 -0.22 3.68 -8.71
C THR A 363 -0.48 2.18 -8.77
N LEU A 364 0.59 1.38 -8.64
CA LEU A 364 0.46 -0.08 -8.54
C LEU A 364 1.34 -0.58 -7.40
N THR A 365 0.73 -1.25 -6.44
CA THR A 365 1.42 -1.88 -5.30
C THR A 365 1.22 -3.39 -5.35
N CYS A 366 2.31 -4.14 -5.20
CA CYS A 366 2.26 -5.60 -5.13
C CYS A 366 2.76 -6.09 -3.78
N LEU A 367 1.86 -6.65 -2.97
CA LEU A 367 2.10 -7.27 -1.68
C LEU A 367 1.95 -8.80 -1.81
N SER A 368 2.83 -9.42 -2.61
CA SER A 368 2.75 -10.85 -2.95
C SER A 368 3.32 -11.80 -1.90
N ASN A 369 4.03 -11.28 -0.90
CA ASN A 369 4.72 -12.07 0.13
C ASN A 369 4.01 -12.04 1.49
N LEU A 370 2.71 -11.72 1.51
CA LEU A 370 1.89 -11.76 2.72
C LEU A 370 1.49 -13.20 3.05
N GLN A 371 2.47 -14.03 3.42
CA GLN A 371 2.20 -15.39 3.87
C GLN A 371 1.70 -15.37 5.32
N LEU A 372 0.38 -15.40 5.49
CA LEU A 372 -0.25 -15.65 6.77
C LEU A 372 0.01 -17.12 7.14
N GLY A 373 0.78 -17.34 8.20
CA GLY A 373 1.17 -18.69 8.63
C GLY A 373 1.46 -18.73 10.12
N ARG A 374 2.25 -19.71 10.57
CA ARG A 374 2.59 -19.85 12.01
C ARG A 374 3.15 -18.58 12.64
N ARG A 375 3.88 -17.79 11.85
CA ARG A 375 4.42 -16.48 12.26
C ARG A 375 3.36 -15.41 12.49
N HIS A 376 2.11 -15.64 12.15
CA HIS A 376 0.96 -14.74 12.34
C HIS A 376 -0.06 -15.34 13.34
N GLY A 377 0.32 -16.40 14.07
CA GLY A 377 -0.63 -17.14 14.91
C GLY A 377 -1.64 -17.99 14.12
N VAL A 378 -1.46 -18.09 12.80
CA VAL A 378 -2.34 -18.83 11.91
C VAL A 378 -1.86 -20.27 11.76
N LYS A 379 -2.77 -21.23 11.87
CA LYS A 379 -2.51 -22.67 11.73
C LYS A 379 -3.14 -23.19 10.44
N LEU A 380 -2.53 -24.20 9.83
CA LEU A 380 -3.13 -24.92 8.72
C LEU A 380 -3.83 -26.16 9.30
N GLU A 381 -5.16 -26.20 9.23
CA GLU A 381 -6.00 -27.28 9.75
C GLU A 381 -6.89 -27.78 8.62
N SER A 382 -6.84 -29.07 8.29
CA SER A 382 -7.61 -29.66 7.19
C SER A 382 -7.47 -28.91 5.84
N GLY A 383 -6.28 -28.35 5.56
CA GLY A 383 -6.01 -27.58 4.35
C GLY A 383 -6.51 -26.13 4.37
N GLN A 384 -7.07 -25.67 5.49
CA GLN A 384 -7.59 -24.32 5.67
C GLN A 384 -6.75 -23.54 6.67
N TRP A 385 -6.54 -22.25 6.40
CA TRP A 385 -5.79 -21.37 7.29
C TRP A 385 -6.72 -20.83 8.38
N MET A 386 -6.41 -21.11 9.64
CA MET A 386 -7.24 -20.80 10.80
C MET A 386 -6.54 -19.81 11.73
N LEU A 387 -7.26 -18.79 12.19
CA LEU A 387 -6.85 -17.90 13.28
C LEU A 387 -7.77 -18.13 14.48
N ALA A 388 -7.24 -18.79 15.52
CA ALA A 388 -7.97 -19.09 16.77
C ALA A 388 -9.37 -19.72 16.53
N GLY A 389 -9.47 -20.66 15.61
CA GLY A 389 -10.71 -21.36 15.27
C GLY A 389 -11.57 -20.71 14.18
N ALA A 390 -11.23 -19.51 13.70
CA ALA A 390 -11.90 -18.88 12.56
C ALA A 390 -11.08 -19.07 11.28
N LYS A 391 -11.72 -19.54 10.21
CA LYS A 391 -11.06 -19.77 8.91
C LYS A 391 -10.84 -18.45 8.18
N ILE A 392 -9.63 -18.22 7.68
CA ILE A 392 -9.30 -17.06 6.85
C ILE A 392 -9.78 -17.35 5.42
N ASP A 393 -10.80 -16.62 4.97
CA ASP A 393 -11.38 -16.76 3.63
C ASP A 393 -10.72 -15.85 2.60
N ARG A 394 -10.36 -14.62 3.02
CA ARG A 394 -9.85 -13.58 2.12
C ARG A 394 -8.86 -12.69 2.84
N VAL A 395 -7.83 -12.25 2.11
CA VAL A 395 -6.98 -11.12 2.50
C VAL A 395 -6.92 -10.14 1.35
N ALA A 396 -7.07 -8.85 1.63
CA ALA A 396 -6.84 -7.81 0.63
C ALA A 396 -6.24 -6.55 1.26
N CYS A 397 -5.54 -5.79 0.45
CA CYS A 397 -5.12 -4.45 0.81
C CYS A 397 -5.69 -3.44 -0.19
N ILE A 398 -6.04 -2.25 0.27
CA ILE A 398 -6.49 -1.14 -0.58
C ILE A 398 -5.45 -0.04 -0.48
N ALA A 399 -4.83 0.32 -1.60
CA ALA A 399 -3.78 1.34 -1.66
C ALA A 399 -4.34 2.74 -1.37
N PRO A 400 -3.48 3.67 -0.92
CA PRO A 400 -3.86 5.07 -0.88
C PRO A 400 -4.12 5.58 -2.31
N LEU A 401 -4.88 6.67 -2.41
CA LEU A 401 -5.08 7.36 -3.67
C LEU A 401 -4.44 8.75 -3.58
N PRO A 402 -3.21 8.94 -4.10
CA PRO A 402 -2.54 10.23 -4.02
C PRO A 402 -3.29 11.33 -4.79
N PRO A 403 -3.08 12.61 -4.41
CA PRO A 403 -3.62 13.75 -5.15
C PRO A 403 -3.34 13.67 -6.65
N GLY A 404 -4.36 13.96 -7.47
CA GLY A 404 -4.26 13.94 -8.94
C GLY A 404 -4.08 12.56 -9.59
N VAL A 405 -4.00 11.46 -8.83
CA VAL A 405 -3.95 10.10 -9.37
C VAL A 405 -5.38 9.55 -9.50
N PRO A 406 -5.81 9.11 -10.70
CA PRO A 406 -7.19 8.68 -10.93
C PRO A 406 -7.45 7.23 -10.52
N LEU A 407 -6.42 6.36 -10.47
CA LEU A 407 -6.55 4.94 -10.18
C LEU A 407 -5.36 4.42 -9.38
N ALA A 408 -5.65 3.66 -8.33
CA ALA A 408 -4.67 2.89 -7.58
C ALA A 408 -5.01 1.39 -7.65
N ILE A 409 -4.01 0.56 -7.96
CA ILE A 409 -4.13 -0.89 -8.08
C ILE A 409 -3.31 -1.54 -6.97
N THR A 410 -3.90 -2.49 -6.25
CA THR A 410 -3.19 -3.31 -5.27
C THR A 410 -3.33 -4.77 -5.62
N VAL A 411 -2.22 -5.49 -5.63
CA VAL A 411 -2.20 -6.95 -5.73
C VAL A 411 -1.76 -7.52 -4.40
N THR A 412 -2.59 -8.36 -3.80
CA THR A 412 -2.35 -9.03 -2.52
C THR A 412 -2.25 -10.52 -2.77
N GLY A 413 -1.08 -11.11 -2.51
CA GLY A 413 -0.87 -12.56 -2.53
C GLY A 413 -0.86 -13.09 -1.11
N ALA A 414 -1.83 -13.93 -0.75
CA ALA A 414 -1.93 -14.54 0.57
C ALA A 414 -2.51 -15.95 0.47
N ASN A 415 -1.90 -16.92 1.17
CA ASN A 415 -2.45 -18.27 1.32
C ASN A 415 -2.77 -19.01 0.00
N GLY A 416 -2.03 -18.71 -1.08
CA GLY A 416 -2.25 -19.28 -2.41
C GLY A 416 -3.36 -18.60 -3.22
N GLN A 417 -4.02 -17.59 -2.65
CA GLN A 417 -4.97 -16.72 -3.33
C GLN A 417 -4.28 -15.43 -3.78
N ILE A 418 -4.73 -14.89 -4.92
CA ILE A 418 -4.34 -13.58 -5.41
C ILE A 418 -5.60 -12.72 -5.45
N THR A 419 -5.59 -11.64 -4.68
CA THR A 419 -6.66 -10.64 -4.66
C THR A 419 -6.16 -9.34 -5.27
N ILE A 420 -6.93 -8.78 -6.19
CA ILE A 420 -6.65 -7.48 -6.80
C ILE A 420 -7.71 -6.50 -6.32
N THR A 421 -7.29 -5.35 -5.82
CA THR A 421 -8.19 -4.23 -5.55
C THR A 421 -7.85 -3.06 -6.44
N MET A 422 -8.88 -2.36 -6.90
CA MET A 422 -8.75 -1.15 -7.70
C MET A 422 -9.54 -0.03 -7.04
N ARG A 423 -8.84 1.02 -6.61
CA ARG A 423 -9.45 2.22 -6.05
C ARG A 423 -9.47 3.30 -7.12
N GLY A 424 -10.66 3.56 -7.67
CA GLY A 424 -10.92 4.60 -8.67
C GLY A 424 -11.40 5.89 -8.02
N ARG A 425 -10.87 7.02 -8.50
CA ARG A 425 -11.28 8.35 -8.07
C ARG A 425 -12.69 8.69 -8.56
N GLY A 426 -13.48 9.31 -7.68
CA GLY A 426 -14.74 9.94 -8.09
C GLY A 426 -14.55 10.92 -9.25
N GLY A 427 -15.49 10.96 -10.18
CA GLY A 427 -15.41 11.75 -11.41
C GLY A 427 -14.52 11.15 -12.52
N HIS A 428 -13.68 10.16 -12.22
CA HIS A 428 -12.91 9.42 -13.22
C HIS A 428 -13.46 8.01 -13.46
N PHE A 429 -14.03 7.41 -12.43
CA PHE A 429 -14.56 6.06 -12.47
C PHE A 429 -15.98 6.01 -11.91
N ASP A 430 -16.85 5.35 -12.66
CA ASP A 430 -18.08 4.74 -12.17
C ASP A 430 -17.83 3.23 -11.98
N ALA A 431 -18.85 2.50 -11.52
CA ALA A 431 -18.76 1.08 -11.26
C ALA A 431 -18.37 0.28 -12.52
N ASP A 432 -18.99 0.57 -13.66
CA ASP A 432 -18.80 -0.17 -14.91
C ASP A 432 -17.42 0.06 -15.51
N ARG A 433 -16.94 1.31 -15.51
CA ARG A 433 -15.59 1.63 -15.99
C ARG A 433 -14.53 1.02 -15.09
N LEU A 434 -14.70 1.07 -13.77
CA LEU A 434 -13.76 0.45 -12.84
C LEU A 434 -13.73 -1.07 -12.99
N LYS A 435 -14.90 -1.69 -13.18
CA LYS A 435 -15.03 -3.11 -13.49
C LYS A 435 -14.31 -3.49 -14.78
N SER A 436 -14.52 -2.72 -15.85
CA SER A 436 -13.88 -2.93 -17.15
C SER A 436 -12.35 -2.85 -17.06
N PHE A 437 -11.81 -1.90 -16.28
CA PHE A 437 -10.37 -1.83 -16.02
C PHE A 437 -9.86 -3.06 -15.27
N GLY A 438 -10.61 -3.55 -14.28
CA GLY A 438 -10.27 -4.77 -13.55
C GLY A 438 -10.25 -6.01 -14.43
N GLU A 439 -11.26 -6.18 -15.29
CA GLU A 439 -11.32 -7.26 -16.27
C GLU A 439 -10.17 -7.17 -17.28
N GLY A 440 -9.86 -5.97 -17.78
CA GLY A 440 -8.72 -5.72 -18.67
C GLY A 440 -7.36 -6.04 -18.00
N PHE A 441 -7.22 -5.72 -16.72
CA PHE A 441 -6.02 -6.08 -15.95
C PHE A 441 -5.88 -7.58 -15.78
N PHE A 442 -7.00 -8.26 -15.50
CA PHE A 442 -7.03 -9.70 -15.40
C PHE A 442 -6.64 -10.38 -16.72
N GLN A 443 -7.23 -9.94 -17.84
CA GLN A 443 -6.84 -10.44 -19.16
C GLN A 443 -5.36 -10.20 -19.44
N SER A 444 -4.87 -9.01 -19.12
CA SER A 444 -3.45 -8.65 -19.28
C SER A 444 -2.51 -9.55 -18.47
N CYS A 445 -2.91 -10.00 -17.28
CA CYS A 445 -2.13 -10.98 -16.51
C CYS A 445 -2.03 -12.32 -17.25
N ASN A 446 -3.12 -12.79 -17.85
CA ASN A 446 -3.11 -14.02 -18.64
C ASN A 446 -2.21 -13.88 -19.88
N ASP A 447 -2.32 -12.76 -20.59
CA ASP A 447 -1.51 -12.47 -21.78
C ASP A 447 0.00 -12.42 -21.48
N ILE A 448 0.39 -12.04 -20.26
CA ILE A 448 1.79 -12.01 -19.81
C ILE A 448 2.30 -13.40 -19.41
N CYS A 449 1.42 -14.28 -18.92
CA CYS A 449 1.78 -15.60 -18.40
C CYS A 449 1.68 -16.74 -19.42
N GLN A 450 1.09 -16.49 -20.59
CA GLN A 450 1.12 -17.37 -21.76
C GLN A 450 2.44 -17.19 -22.53
#